data_AF-A0A5D8YFI1-F1
#
_entry.id   AF-A0A5D8YFI1-F1
#
_cell.length_a   1.000
_cell.length_b   1.000
_cell.length_c   1.000
_cell.angle_alpha   90.00
_cell.angle_beta   90.00
_cell.angle_gamma   90.00
#
_symmetry.space_group_name_H-M   'P 1'
#
loop_
_entity.id
_entity.type
_entity.pdbx_description
1 polymer ?
#
loop_
_entity_poly.entity_id
_entity_poly.type
_entity_poly.pdbx_seq_one_letter_code
_entity_poly.pdbx_strand_id
1 'polypeptide(L)'
;MRNERYDFLHLPKEFHRQHKSCEFLLYQIEDFVTSETFKGLRVQTVQFDKEIDLNNGEHILDYLLRADKSDKHDEILTSHILNAVIADSCQFLQIALFASLQQRLTVTFSLIRKPFVYNLLVILRLYLTSDFLEKFNKEDSFDTTGISQEDIIELLNATENLLLSKSIKASDVYDFIFNPALSDSLVNMSNKALHPSTTRNKNNKTEIQNINFVFSTKDSILTQWNYLYRRLPFLLLYLNEVLEILVFDHLKLDNELYVERLTERADFFKQNNAC
;
A
#
# COMPACT_ATOMS: atom_id res chain seq x y z
N MET A 1 4.91 -7.32 21.91
CA MET A 1 3.63 -8.05 21.84
C MET A 1 2.46 -7.09 22.09
N ARG A 2 1.94 -6.42 21.05
CA ARG A 2 0.72 -5.61 21.15
C ARG A 2 -0.48 -6.50 20.77
N ASN A 3 -1.21 -6.94 21.80
CA ASN A 3 -2.52 -7.59 21.83
C ASN A 3 -2.97 -8.47 20.65
N GLU A 4 -2.71 -9.77 20.78
CA GLU A 4 -3.48 -10.80 20.06
C GLU A 4 -4.93 -10.80 20.56
N ARG A 5 -5.85 -10.26 19.76
CA ARG A 5 -7.30 -10.46 19.93
C ARG A 5 -7.85 -11.11 18.68
N TYR A 6 -7.48 -12.37 18.45
CA TYR A 6 -8.09 -13.13 17.36
C TYR A 6 -9.40 -13.76 17.84
N ASP A 7 -10.46 -12.94 17.90
CA ASP A 7 -11.78 -13.48 17.63
C ASP A 7 -11.91 -13.53 16.11
N PHE A 8 -11.76 -14.73 15.53
CA PHE A 8 -11.88 -14.91 14.08
C PHE A 8 -13.31 -14.70 13.57
N LEU A 9 -14.28 -14.44 14.46
CA LEU A 9 -15.67 -14.14 14.14
C LEU A 9 -16.25 -15.16 13.15
N HIS A 10 -16.53 -14.74 11.91
CA HIS A 10 -17.12 -15.57 10.88
C HIS A 10 -16.10 -16.18 9.93
N LEU A 11 -14.81 -15.85 10.07
CA LEU A 11 -13.76 -16.33 9.17
C LEU A 11 -13.54 -17.85 9.34
N PRO A 12 -13.62 -18.65 8.25
CA PRO A 12 -13.31 -20.07 8.28
C PRO A 12 -11.87 -20.37 8.74
N LYS A 13 -11.70 -21.48 9.48
CA LYS A 13 -10.40 -21.90 10.04
C LYS A 13 -9.28 -22.01 9.02
N GLU A 14 -9.61 -22.41 7.79
CA GLU A 14 -8.64 -22.54 6.69
C GLU A 14 -7.95 -21.23 6.28
N PHE A 15 -8.51 -20.07 6.67
CA PHE A 15 -7.94 -18.75 6.39
C PHE A 15 -7.28 -18.08 7.60
N HIS A 16 -7.38 -18.66 8.80
CA HIS A 16 -6.89 -18.04 10.03
C HIS A 16 -5.39 -17.76 9.96
N ARG A 17 -4.61 -18.70 9.42
CA ARG A 17 -3.16 -18.56 9.28
C ARG A 17 -2.79 -17.39 8.37
N GLN A 18 -3.44 -17.28 7.21
CA GLN A 18 -3.21 -16.22 6.24
C GLN A 18 -3.67 -14.87 6.80
N HIS A 19 -4.75 -14.83 7.57
CA HIS A 19 -5.20 -13.62 8.25
C HIS A 19 -4.15 -13.12 9.24
N LYS A 20 -3.62 -14.00 10.10
CA LYS A 20 -2.50 -13.67 11.00
C LYS A 20 -1.29 -13.13 10.24
N SER A 21 -0.94 -13.73 9.10
CA SER A 21 0.12 -13.22 8.23
C SER A 21 -0.16 -11.82 7.71
N CYS A 22 -1.39 -11.54 7.29
CA CYS A 22 -1.79 -10.20 6.85
C CYS A 22 -1.68 -9.17 7.99
N GLU A 23 -2.18 -9.49 9.18
CA GLU A 23 -2.11 -8.58 10.33
C GLU A 23 -0.66 -8.32 10.74
N PHE A 24 0.19 -9.35 10.79
CA PHE A 24 1.61 -9.19 11.07
C PHE A 24 2.32 -8.27 10.07
N LEU A 25 2.12 -8.51 8.76
CA LEU A 25 2.74 -7.67 7.74
C LEU A 25 2.22 -6.23 7.80
N LEU A 26 0.94 -6.05 8.13
CA LEU A 26 0.34 -4.73 8.33
C LEU A 26 0.94 -4.02 9.55
N TYR A 27 1.20 -4.73 10.65
CA TYR A 27 1.88 -4.15 11.82
C TYR A 27 3.28 -3.64 11.46
N GLN A 28 4.04 -4.43 10.69
CA GLN A 28 5.36 -3.98 10.22
C GLN A 28 5.25 -2.73 9.32
N ILE A 29 4.20 -2.59 8.51
CA ILE A 29 3.96 -1.38 7.71
C ILE A 29 3.57 -0.20 8.62
N GLU A 30 2.73 -0.43 9.62
CA GLU A 30 2.28 0.58 10.58
C GLU A 30 3.43 1.13 11.43
N ASP A 31 4.46 0.34 11.70
CA ASP A 31 5.65 0.81 12.41
C ASP A 31 6.30 2.02 11.73
N PHE A 32 6.30 2.10 10.38
CA PHE A 32 6.88 3.24 9.66
C PHE A 32 6.25 4.57 10.07
N VAL A 33 4.97 4.58 10.43
CA VAL A 33 4.23 5.80 10.78
C VAL A 33 4.00 5.96 12.29
N THR A 34 4.24 4.92 13.09
CA THR A 34 3.97 4.94 14.54
C THR A 34 5.23 4.83 15.41
N SER A 35 6.29 4.18 14.95
CA SER A 35 7.51 3.98 15.74
C SER A 35 8.40 5.23 15.73
N GLU A 36 9.07 5.48 16.86
CA GLU A 36 10.05 6.56 17.00
C GLU A 36 11.28 6.38 16.11
N THR A 37 11.59 5.14 15.74
CA THR A 37 12.69 4.82 14.81
C THR A 37 12.51 5.53 13.47
N PHE A 38 11.28 5.68 13.00
CA PHE A 38 10.95 6.28 11.71
C PHE A 38 10.42 7.72 11.83
N LYS A 39 10.69 8.41 12.96
CA LYS A 39 10.21 9.78 13.20
C LYS A 39 10.62 10.78 12.12
N GLY A 40 11.69 10.51 11.36
CA GLY A 40 12.14 11.35 10.25
C GLY A 40 11.12 11.52 9.13
N LEU A 41 10.15 10.60 8.99
CA LEU A 41 9.01 10.77 8.08
C LEU A 41 8.03 11.86 8.56
N ARG A 42 7.99 12.14 9.87
CA ARG A 42 7.03 13.06 10.50
C ARG A 42 7.65 14.39 10.91
N VAL A 43 8.93 14.38 11.28
CA VAL A 43 9.64 15.53 11.82
C VAL A 43 10.96 15.69 11.09
N GLN A 44 11.12 16.84 10.45
CA GLN A 44 12.35 17.24 9.76
C GLN A 44 12.90 18.53 10.40
N THR A 45 14.22 18.69 10.38
CA THR A 45 14.88 19.89 10.89
C THR A 45 15.78 20.47 9.82
N VAL A 46 15.56 21.73 9.47
CA VAL A 46 16.39 22.46 8.51
C VAL A 46 17.15 23.55 9.26
N GLN A 47 18.48 23.53 9.11
CA GLN A 47 19.36 24.55 9.68
C GLN A 47 19.55 25.69 8.68
N PHE A 48 19.53 26.92 9.20
CA PHE A 48 19.76 28.14 8.45
C PHE A 48 20.89 28.94 9.08
N ASP A 49 21.81 29.43 8.26
CA ASP A 49 22.95 30.26 8.72
C ASP A 49 22.52 31.68 9.13
N LYS A 50 21.35 32.10 8.65
CA LYS A 50 20.73 33.39 8.93
C LYS A 50 19.33 33.17 9.48
N GLU A 51 18.83 34.18 10.17
CA GLU A 51 17.45 34.19 10.64
C GLU A 51 16.49 34.06 9.44
N ILE A 52 15.43 33.27 9.62
CA ILE A 52 14.46 32.99 8.57
C ILE A 52 13.60 34.24 8.35
N ASP A 53 13.63 34.77 7.13
CA ASP A 53 12.82 35.91 6.71
C ASP A 53 11.61 35.43 5.90
N LEU A 54 10.53 35.07 6.59
CA LEU A 54 9.26 34.65 5.98
C LEU A 54 8.42 35.87 5.61
N ASN A 55 7.96 35.91 4.36
CA ASN A 55 6.95 36.87 3.97
C ASN A 55 5.63 36.58 4.71
N ASN A 56 4.81 37.61 4.94
CA ASN A 56 3.55 37.44 5.66
C ASN A 56 2.62 36.47 4.91
N GLY A 57 2.30 35.33 5.53
CA GLY A 57 1.47 34.27 4.94
C GLY A 57 2.19 33.29 4.01
N GLU A 58 3.52 33.38 3.87
CA GLU A 58 4.32 32.42 3.09
C GLU A 58 4.41 31.08 3.81
N HIS A 59 4.20 29.99 3.07
CA HIS A 59 4.39 28.65 3.60
C HIS A 59 5.89 28.32 3.69
N ILE A 60 6.30 27.52 4.68
CA ILE A 60 7.72 27.19 4.87
C ILE A 60 8.33 26.46 3.66
N LEU A 61 7.52 25.71 2.92
CA LEU A 61 7.97 25.05 1.68
C LEU A 61 8.27 26.07 0.57
N ASP A 62 7.43 27.09 0.40
CA ASP A 62 7.66 28.17 -0.56
C ASP A 62 8.95 28.93 -0.22
N TYR A 63 9.17 29.17 1.08
CA TYR A 63 10.40 29.77 1.57
C TYR A 63 11.65 28.96 1.22
N LEU A 64 11.60 27.63 1.36
CA LEU A 64 12.73 26.76 1.01
C LEU A 64 13.10 26.86 -0.47
N LEU A 65 12.10 26.95 -1.35
CA LEU A 65 12.33 27.16 -2.78
C LEU A 65 12.96 28.53 -3.05
N ARG A 66 12.46 29.60 -2.39
CA ARG A 66 13.01 30.95 -2.52
C ARG A 66 14.42 31.10 -1.96
N ALA A 67 14.78 30.31 -0.95
CA ALA A 67 16.08 30.32 -0.29
C ALA A 67 17.12 29.38 -0.94
N ASP A 68 16.88 28.93 -2.17
CA ASP A 68 17.73 27.99 -2.91
C ASP A 68 18.00 26.67 -2.14
N LYS A 69 17.02 26.20 -1.35
CA LYS A 69 17.07 24.94 -0.59
C LYS A 69 16.09 23.89 -1.15
N SER A 70 16.02 23.74 -2.47
CA SER A 70 15.14 22.79 -3.15
C SER A 70 15.34 21.34 -2.68
N ASP A 71 16.58 20.92 -2.39
CA ASP A 71 16.83 19.57 -1.87
C ASP A 71 16.11 19.31 -0.54
N LYS A 72 16.06 20.32 0.35
CA LYS A 72 15.37 20.21 1.64
C LYS A 72 13.85 20.32 1.50
N HIS A 73 13.39 21.12 0.55
CA HIS A 73 11.99 21.14 0.16
C HIS A 73 11.53 19.74 -0.27
N ASP A 74 12.26 19.12 -1.19
CA ASP A 74 11.92 17.82 -1.77
C ASP A 74 12.04 16.68 -0.73
N GLU A 75 13.03 16.75 0.17
CA GLU A 75 13.18 15.81 1.28
C GLU A 75 11.98 15.85 2.23
N ILE A 76 11.54 17.06 2.62
CA ILE A 76 10.38 17.25 3.51
C ILE A 76 9.10 16.78 2.81
N LEU A 77 8.91 17.16 1.56
CA LEU A 77 7.72 16.81 0.79
C LEU A 77 7.62 15.30 0.59
N THR A 78 8.73 14.64 0.26
CA THR A 78 8.80 13.17 0.14
C THR A 78 8.44 12.50 1.47
N SER A 79 9.02 12.94 2.59
CA SER A 79 8.68 12.43 3.92
C SER A 79 7.19 12.57 4.23
N HIS A 80 6.62 13.75 3.94
CA HIS A 80 5.22 14.04 4.21
C HIS A 80 4.29 13.15 3.38
N ILE A 81 4.55 13.02 2.07
CA ILE A 81 3.75 12.19 1.17
C ILE A 81 3.86 10.72 1.58
N LEU A 82 5.07 10.19 1.82
CA LEU A 82 5.26 8.81 2.28
C LEU A 82 4.50 8.56 3.58
N ASN A 83 4.69 9.41 4.61
CA ASN A 83 4.00 9.25 5.89
C ASN A 83 2.48 9.23 5.73
N ALA A 84 1.92 10.17 4.97
CA ALA A 84 0.48 10.30 4.77
C ALA A 84 -0.09 9.10 4.00
N VAL A 85 0.55 8.69 2.90
CA VAL A 85 0.08 7.59 2.05
C VAL A 85 0.22 6.24 2.75
N ILE A 86 1.29 6.02 3.53
CA ILE A 86 1.43 4.81 4.36
C ILE A 86 0.35 4.78 5.44
N ALA A 87 0.15 5.88 6.18
CA ALA A 87 -0.86 5.94 7.23
C ALA A 87 -2.29 5.71 6.70
N ASP A 88 -2.63 6.32 5.56
CA ASP A 88 -3.90 6.09 4.87
C ASP A 88 -4.05 4.62 4.44
N SER A 89 -2.99 4.02 3.89
CA SER A 89 -2.99 2.60 3.52
C SER A 89 -3.25 1.70 4.74
N CYS A 90 -2.60 1.99 5.88
CA CYS A 90 -2.81 1.25 7.12
C CYS A 90 -4.26 1.29 7.59
N GLN A 91 -4.87 2.48 7.64
CA GLN A 91 -6.27 2.63 8.08
C GLN A 91 -7.23 1.82 7.22
N PHE A 92 -7.08 1.89 5.89
CA PHE A 92 -7.91 1.14 4.97
C PHE A 92 -7.71 -0.37 5.12
N LEU A 93 -6.48 -0.84 5.28
CA LEU A 93 -6.16 -2.26 5.46
C LEU A 93 -6.66 -2.81 6.79
N GLN A 94 -6.51 -2.07 7.89
CA GLN A 94 -7.00 -2.45 9.22
C GLN A 94 -8.52 -2.66 9.19
N ILE A 95 -9.27 -1.68 8.65
CA ILE A 95 -10.72 -1.78 8.55
C ILE A 95 -11.13 -2.89 7.55
N ALA A 96 -10.39 -3.09 6.46
CA ALA A 96 -10.67 -4.14 5.49
C ALA A 96 -10.51 -5.55 6.07
N LEU A 97 -9.44 -5.79 6.84
CA LEU A 97 -9.19 -7.05 7.53
C LEU A 97 -10.27 -7.31 8.57
N PHE A 98 -10.62 -6.31 9.38
CA PHE A 98 -11.71 -6.43 10.35
C PHE A 98 -13.07 -6.70 9.69
N ALA A 99 -13.39 -6.01 8.60
CA ALA A 99 -14.59 -6.25 7.80
C ALA A 99 -14.62 -7.69 7.24
N SER A 100 -13.45 -8.24 6.90
CA SER A 100 -13.32 -9.62 6.40
C SER A 100 -13.69 -10.65 7.48
N LEU A 101 -13.25 -10.44 8.72
CA LEU A 101 -13.65 -11.26 9.87
C LEU A 101 -15.16 -11.25 10.08
N GLN A 102 -15.80 -10.11 9.83
CA GLN A 102 -17.25 -9.92 9.92
C GLN A 102 -18.03 -10.44 8.70
N GLN A 103 -17.39 -11.13 7.74
CA GLN A 103 -18.01 -11.58 6.49
C GLN A 103 -18.51 -10.43 5.59
N ARG A 104 -18.03 -9.20 5.78
CA ARG A 104 -18.44 -8.01 5.01
C ARG A 104 -17.54 -7.82 3.78
N LEU A 105 -17.51 -8.82 2.90
CA LEU A 105 -16.53 -8.85 1.80
C LEU A 105 -16.71 -7.77 0.75
N THR A 106 -17.93 -7.29 0.50
CA THR A 106 -18.13 -6.07 -0.30
C THR A 106 -17.32 -4.91 0.27
N VAL A 107 -17.40 -4.68 1.57
CA VAL A 107 -16.65 -3.61 2.24
C VAL A 107 -15.15 -3.87 2.17
N THR A 108 -14.71 -5.11 2.45
CA THR A 108 -13.30 -5.51 2.36
C THR A 108 -12.71 -5.20 0.98
N PHE A 109 -13.34 -5.66 -0.10
CA PHE A 109 -12.83 -5.45 -1.47
C PHE A 109 -12.90 -3.99 -1.92
N SER A 110 -13.89 -3.23 -1.46
CA SER A 110 -13.94 -1.78 -1.68
C SER A 110 -12.78 -1.06 -1.02
N LEU A 111 -12.41 -1.45 0.21
CA LEU A 111 -11.36 -0.78 0.99
C LEU A 111 -9.95 -1.11 0.50
N ILE A 112 -9.63 -2.39 0.27
CA ILE A 112 -8.26 -2.79 -0.17
C ILE A 112 -7.88 -2.21 -1.54
N ARG A 113 -8.85 -1.73 -2.32
CA ARG A 113 -8.58 -1.03 -3.58
C ARG A 113 -7.65 0.15 -3.37
N LYS A 114 -7.88 0.97 -2.33
CA LYS A 114 -7.11 2.21 -2.15
C LYS A 114 -5.62 1.97 -1.87
N PRO A 115 -5.24 1.11 -0.91
CA PRO A 115 -3.84 0.74 -0.69
C PRO A 115 -3.11 0.24 -1.93
N PHE A 116 -3.71 -0.66 -2.70
CA PHE A 116 -2.99 -1.39 -3.76
C PHE A 116 -3.15 -0.81 -5.17
N VAL A 117 -4.32 -0.25 -5.51
CA VAL A 117 -4.56 0.29 -6.85
C VAL A 117 -4.14 1.76 -6.94
N TYR A 118 -4.23 2.52 -5.85
CA TYR A 118 -3.95 3.95 -5.85
C TYR A 118 -2.67 4.29 -5.08
N ASN A 119 -2.65 4.03 -3.77
CA ASN A 119 -1.56 4.44 -2.88
C ASN A 119 -0.22 3.80 -3.28
N LEU A 120 -0.23 2.52 -3.68
CA LEU A 120 0.97 1.86 -4.22
C LEU A 120 1.53 2.60 -5.44
N LEU A 121 0.70 3.05 -6.38
CA LEU A 121 1.19 3.79 -7.54
C LEU A 121 1.81 5.13 -7.13
N VAL A 122 1.20 5.83 -6.17
CA VAL A 122 1.78 7.07 -5.62
C VAL A 122 3.15 6.81 -5.00
N ILE A 123 3.27 5.75 -4.18
CA ILE A 123 4.54 5.34 -3.54
C ILE A 123 5.60 5.01 -4.59
N LEU A 124 5.26 4.20 -5.60
CA LEU A 124 6.19 3.78 -6.65
C LEU A 124 6.66 4.97 -7.48
N ARG A 125 5.75 5.84 -7.91
CA ARG A 125 6.11 7.00 -8.73
C ARG A 125 6.96 8.00 -7.96
N LEU A 126 6.61 8.28 -6.70
CA LEU A 126 7.37 9.19 -5.84
C LEU A 126 8.84 8.79 -5.76
N TYR A 127 9.14 7.49 -5.78
CA TYR A 127 10.51 7.00 -5.66
C TYR A 127 11.20 6.72 -7.01
N LEU A 128 10.45 6.27 -8.02
CA LEU A 128 11.02 5.75 -9.27
C LEU A 128 10.90 6.72 -10.44
N THR A 129 10.13 7.81 -10.33
CA THR A 129 10.04 8.81 -11.40
C THR A 129 10.58 10.16 -10.94
N SER A 130 11.51 10.72 -11.72
CA SER A 130 12.17 11.98 -11.38
C SER A 130 11.26 13.20 -11.54
N ASP A 131 10.15 13.06 -12.27
CA ASP A 131 9.20 14.14 -12.54
C ASP A 131 8.11 14.29 -11.46
N PHE A 132 7.98 13.33 -10.53
CA PHE A 132 6.84 13.28 -9.62
C PHE A 132 6.72 14.54 -8.76
N LEU A 133 7.79 14.93 -8.06
CA LEU A 133 7.77 16.11 -7.19
C LEU A 133 7.61 17.39 -8.00
N GLU A 134 8.25 17.50 -9.16
CA GLU A 134 8.09 18.69 -10.01
C GLU A 134 6.63 18.89 -10.41
N LYS A 135 5.98 17.85 -10.93
CA LYS A 135 4.57 17.92 -11.35
C LYS A 135 3.65 18.16 -10.16
N PHE A 136 3.89 17.46 -9.04
CA PHE A 136 3.12 17.64 -7.82
C PHE A 136 3.10 19.09 -7.32
N ASN A 137 4.20 19.83 -7.48
CA ASN A 137 4.30 21.22 -7.04
C ASN A 137 3.81 22.25 -8.07
N LYS A 138 3.81 21.92 -9.37
CA LYS A 138 3.60 22.92 -10.44
C LYS A 138 2.36 22.69 -11.30
N GLU A 139 1.79 21.50 -11.31
CA GLU A 139 0.69 21.13 -12.21
C GLU A 139 -0.62 20.90 -11.43
N ASP A 140 -1.56 21.84 -11.51
CA ASP A 140 -2.89 21.73 -10.86
C ASP A 140 -3.69 20.50 -11.32
N SER A 141 -3.43 20.01 -12.54
CA SER A 141 -4.10 18.84 -13.13
C SER A 141 -3.33 17.53 -12.94
N PHE A 142 -2.29 17.50 -12.10
CA PHE A 142 -1.47 16.31 -11.92
C PHE A 142 -2.25 15.16 -11.28
N ASP A 143 -2.56 14.14 -12.07
CA ASP A 143 -3.10 12.88 -11.55
C ASP A 143 -1.96 12.01 -11.03
N THR A 144 -1.82 11.95 -9.71
CA THR A 144 -0.82 11.13 -9.00
C THR A 144 -0.96 9.62 -9.28
N THR A 145 -2.11 9.18 -9.79
CA THR A 145 -2.39 7.78 -10.16
C THR A 145 -2.59 7.55 -11.65
N GLY A 146 -2.68 8.62 -12.44
CA GLY A 146 -2.95 8.58 -13.88
C GLY A 146 -1.71 8.22 -14.66
N ILE A 147 -1.51 6.92 -14.90
CA ILE A 147 -0.34 6.39 -15.62
C ILE A 147 -0.77 5.30 -16.61
N SER A 148 -0.02 5.11 -17.69
CA SER A 148 -0.34 4.10 -18.70
C SER A 148 -0.10 2.68 -18.19
N GLN A 149 -0.66 1.67 -18.87
CA GLN A 149 -0.42 0.28 -18.50
C GLN A 149 1.07 -0.07 -18.63
N GLU A 150 1.71 0.43 -19.67
CA GLU A 150 3.13 0.26 -19.96
C GLU A 150 3.99 0.83 -18.82
N ASP A 151 3.67 2.04 -18.35
CA ASP A 151 4.40 2.66 -17.24
C ASP A 151 4.20 1.89 -15.92
N ILE A 152 3.00 1.31 -15.67
CA ILE A 152 2.79 0.46 -14.48
C ILE A 152 3.72 -0.74 -14.52
N ILE A 153 3.81 -1.39 -15.68
CA ILE A 153 4.67 -2.56 -15.87
C ILE A 153 6.14 -2.15 -15.68
N GLU A 154 6.56 -1.00 -16.21
CA GLU A 154 7.92 -0.48 -16.02
C GLU A 154 8.25 -0.23 -14.54
N LEU A 155 7.36 0.44 -13.79
CA LEU A 155 7.53 0.67 -12.36
C LEU A 155 7.66 -0.65 -11.59
N LEU A 156 6.81 -1.63 -11.88
CA LEU A 156 6.85 -2.93 -11.21
C LEU A 156 8.14 -3.68 -11.54
N ASN A 157 8.59 -3.67 -12.79
CA ASN A 157 9.86 -4.28 -13.20
C ASN A 157 11.06 -3.62 -12.51
N ALA A 158 11.04 -2.29 -12.34
CA ALA A 158 12.08 -1.56 -11.61
C ALA A 158 12.15 -2.02 -10.14
N THR A 159 11.01 -2.32 -9.50
CA THR A 159 11.03 -2.84 -8.12
C THR A 159 11.57 -4.26 -8.00
N GLU A 160 11.35 -5.15 -8.97
CA GLU A 160 11.68 -6.57 -8.85
C GLU A 160 13.16 -6.83 -8.49
N ASN A 161 14.07 -6.03 -9.05
CA ASN A 161 15.50 -6.16 -8.76
C ASN A 161 15.88 -5.72 -7.34
N LEU A 162 15.09 -4.80 -6.77
CA LEU A 162 15.32 -4.21 -5.45
C LEU A 162 14.77 -5.08 -4.32
N LEU A 163 13.74 -5.89 -4.60
CA LEU A 163 13.10 -6.78 -3.62
C LEU A 163 14.08 -7.81 -3.05
N LEU A 164 13.92 -8.12 -1.76
CA LEU A 164 14.62 -9.22 -1.12
C LEU A 164 14.03 -10.56 -1.55
N SER A 165 12.70 -10.65 -1.57
CA SER A 165 11.97 -11.84 -1.98
C SER A 165 12.00 -12.02 -3.49
N LYS A 166 13.04 -12.72 -3.99
CA LYS A 166 13.23 -12.99 -5.42
C LYS A 166 12.12 -13.81 -6.09
N SER A 167 11.23 -14.41 -5.30
CA SER A 167 10.02 -15.10 -5.75
C SER A 167 8.90 -14.14 -6.15
N ILE A 168 8.92 -12.88 -5.73
CA ILE A 168 7.94 -11.88 -6.14
C ILE A 168 8.31 -11.38 -7.54
N LYS A 169 7.44 -11.64 -8.52
CA LYS A 169 7.61 -11.18 -9.91
C LYS A 169 6.74 -9.98 -10.20
N ALA A 170 7.26 -9.04 -10.97
CA ALA A 170 6.52 -7.87 -11.43
C ALA A 170 5.23 -8.29 -12.17
N SER A 171 5.31 -9.34 -12.98
CA SER A 171 4.15 -9.93 -13.67
C SER A 171 3.08 -10.42 -12.72
N ASP A 172 3.45 -11.05 -11.60
CA ASP A 172 2.49 -11.56 -10.62
C ASP A 172 1.78 -10.41 -9.90
N VAL A 173 2.53 -9.37 -9.51
CA VAL A 173 1.96 -8.16 -8.89
C VAL A 173 1.01 -7.47 -9.88
N TYR A 174 1.42 -7.32 -11.14
CA TYR A 174 0.59 -6.74 -12.19
C TYR A 174 -0.71 -7.53 -12.39
N ASP A 175 -0.61 -8.85 -12.51
CA ASP A 175 -1.75 -9.73 -12.71
C ASP A 175 -2.71 -9.71 -11.52
N PHE A 176 -2.18 -9.67 -10.30
CA PHE A 176 -3.02 -9.69 -9.11
C PHE A 176 -3.72 -8.36 -8.87
N ILE A 177 -3.09 -7.23 -9.21
CA ILE A 177 -3.66 -5.92 -8.93
C ILE A 177 -4.38 -5.34 -10.16
N PHE A 178 -3.66 -5.17 -11.26
CA PHE A 178 -4.00 -4.23 -12.33
C PHE A 178 -4.60 -4.89 -13.57
N ASN A 179 -4.24 -6.15 -13.87
CA ASN A 179 -4.57 -6.76 -15.15
C ASN A 179 -6.10 -6.88 -15.38
N PRO A 180 -6.71 -6.10 -16.30
CA PRO A 180 -8.15 -6.15 -16.53
C PRO A 180 -8.58 -7.41 -17.29
N ALA A 181 -7.63 -8.15 -17.90
CA ALA A 181 -7.90 -9.41 -18.59
C ALA A 181 -8.25 -10.54 -17.62
N LEU A 182 -7.74 -10.49 -16.38
CA LEU A 182 -7.98 -11.50 -15.36
C LEU A 182 -9.21 -11.14 -14.54
N SER A 183 -10.23 -12.00 -14.53
CA SER A 183 -11.48 -11.77 -13.81
C SER A 183 -11.29 -11.63 -12.30
N ASP A 184 -10.22 -12.25 -11.77
CA ASP A 184 -9.80 -12.18 -10.39
C ASP A 184 -8.68 -11.16 -10.15
N SER A 185 -8.41 -10.19 -11.02
CA SER A 185 -7.54 -9.06 -10.62
C SER A 185 -8.23 -8.17 -9.59
N LEU A 186 -7.46 -7.49 -8.74
CA LEU A 186 -8.01 -6.65 -7.69
C LEU A 186 -8.83 -5.50 -8.26
N VAL A 187 -8.42 -4.90 -9.38
CA VAL A 187 -9.22 -3.90 -10.10
C VAL A 187 -10.59 -4.47 -10.44
N ASN A 188 -10.67 -5.69 -10.97
CA ASN A 188 -11.93 -6.31 -11.33
C ASN A 188 -12.79 -6.72 -10.13
N MET A 189 -12.18 -7.27 -9.08
CA MET A 189 -12.86 -7.67 -7.84
C MET A 189 -13.40 -6.45 -7.08
N SER A 190 -12.60 -5.41 -6.93
CA SER A 190 -13.03 -4.16 -6.28
C SER A 190 -14.07 -3.40 -7.10
N ASN A 191 -14.03 -3.47 -8.45
CA ASN A 191 -15.10 -2.93 -9.28
C ASN A 191 -16.44 -3.64 -9.01
N LYS A 192 -16.45 -4.97 -8.85
CA LYS A 192 -17.66 -5.72 -8.46
C LYS A 192 -18.14 -5.38 -7.05
N ALA A 193 -17.24 -5.03 -6.15
CA ALA A 193 -17.58 -4.59 -4.80
C ALA A 193 -18.19 -3.16 -4.80
N LEU A 194 -17.64 -2.25 -5.60
CA LEU A 194 -18.03 -0.84 -5.61
C LEU A 194 -19.26 -0.54 -6.48
N HIS A 195 -19.44 -1.27 -7.57
CA HIS A 195 -20.50 -0.99 -8.54
C HIS A 195 -21.62 -2.03 -8.46
N PRO A 196 -22.90 -1.60 -8.37
CA PRO A 196 -24.04 -2.51 -8.43
C PRO A 196 -24.07 -3.36 -9.69
N SER A 197 -23.58 -2.80 -10.82
CA SER A 197 -23.38 -3.52 -12.07
C SER A 197 -22.11 -3.07 -12.79
N THR A 198 -21.48 -3.99 -13.50
CA THR A 198 -20.26 -3.81 -14.28
C THR A 198 -20.53 -4.28 -15.71
N THR A 199 -20.36 -3.38 -16.68
CA THR A 199 -20.68 -3.66 -18.10
C THR A 199 -19.53 -3.39 -19.06
N ARG A 200 -18.55 -2.58 -18.63
CA ARG A 200 -17.46 -2.08 -19.48
C ARG A 200 -16.38 -3.13 -19.76
N ASN A 201 -16.09 -4.02 -18.80
CA ASN A 201 -15.13 -5.10 -18.97
C ASN A 201 -15.84 -6.45 -18.96
N LYS A 202 -15.62 -7.25 -20.01
CA LYS A 202 -16.22 -8.58 -20.14
C LYS A 202 -15.81 -9.53 -19.01
N ASN A 203 -14.59 -9.39 -18.48
CA ASN A 203 -14.04 -10.31 -17.49
C ASN A 203 -14.60 -10.10 -16.08
N ASN A 204 -15.22 -8.94 -15.83
CA ASN A 204 -15.90 -8.66 -14.57
C ASN A 204 -17.38 -8.34 -14.77
N LYS A 205 -17.94 -8.63 -15.94
CA LYS A 205 -19.32 -8.27 -16.30
C LYS A 205 -20.31 -8.92 -15.32
N THR A 206 -21.29 -8.14 -14.87
CA THR A 206 -22.37 -8.66 -14.02
C THR A 206 -23.26 -9.63 -14.81
N GLU A 207 -23.57 -10.75 -14.19
CA GLU A 207 -24.45 -11.77 -14.75
C GLU A 207 -25.92 -11.30 -14.83
N ILE A 208 -26.72 -11.99 -15.64
CA ILE A 208 -28.16 -11.73 -15.74
C ILE A 208 -28.80 -11.92 -14.37
N GLN A 209 -29.70 -11.01 -13.97
CA GLN A 209 -30.39 -11.05 -12.68
C GLN A 209 -29.47 -11.02 -11.44
N ASN A 210 -28.28 -10.43 -11.56
CA ASN A 210 -27.31 -10.30 -10.48
C ASN A 210 -27.01 -8.81 -10.17
N ILE A 211 -26.72 -8.48 -8.90
CA ILE A 211 -26.21 -7.18 -8.46
C ILE A 211 -24.87 -7.39 -7.77
N ASN A 212 -23.86 -7.79 -8.56
CA ASN A 212 -22.49 -8.12 -8.14
C ASN A 212 -22.39 -8.67 -6.70
N PHE A 213 -21.58 -8.05 -5.82
CA PHE A 213 -21.34 -8.60 -4.50
C PHE A 213 -22.52 -8.44 -3.54
N VAL A 214 -23.51 -7.59 -3.86
CA VAL A 214 -24.74 -7.45 -3.07
C VAL A 214 -25.50 -8.77 -3.01
N PHE A 215 -25.46 -9.56 -4.09
CA PHE A 215 -26.12 -10.88 -4.16
C PHE A 215 -25.15 -12.05 -3.91
N SER A 216 -24.03 -11.82 -3.22
CA SER A 216 -23.07 -12.89 -2.90
C SER A 216 -23.75 -13.97 -2.06
N THR A 217 -23.71 -15.20 -2.56
CA THR A 217 -24.17 -16.39 -1.83
C THR A 217 -23.10 -16.87 -0.85
N LYS A 218 -23.40 -17.90 -0.04
CA LYS A 218 -22.39 -18.51 0.85
C LYS A 218 -21.17 -19.03 0.07
N ASP A 219 -21.39 -19.63 -1.10
CA ASP A 219 -20.31 -20.13 -1.95
C ASP A 219 -19.51 -18.97 -2.58
N SER A 220 -20.20 -17.90 -2.98
CA SER A 220 -19.55 -16.66 -3.45
C SER A 220 -18.65 -16.05 -2.36
N ILE A 221 -19.12 -16.04 -1.11
CA ILE A 221 -18.36 -15.51 0.03
C ILE A 221 -17.13 -16.38 0.31
N LEU A 222 -17.26 -17.71 0.27
CA LEU A 222 -16.14 -18.62 0.47
C LEU A 222 -15.07 -18.43 -0.62
N THR A 223 -15.48 -18.34 -1.88
CA THR A 223 -14.55 -18.08 -3.01
C THR A 223 -13.91 -16.69 -2.92
N GLN A 224 -14.63 -15.68 -2.47
CA GLN A 224 -14.10 -14.34 -2.20
C GLN A 224 -13.04 -14.36 -1.08
N TRP A 225 -13.27 -15.07 0.03
CA TRP A 225 -12.26 -15.26 1.07
C TRP A 225 -11.04 -16.03 0.55
N ASN A 226 -11.26 -17.12 -0.20
CA ASN A 226 -10.18 -17.89 -0.79
C ASN A 226 -9.30 -17.01 -1.67
N TYR A 227 -9.91 -16.20 -2.54
CA TYR A 227 -9.20 -15.22 -3.32
C TYR A 227 -8.40 -14.25 -2.43
N LEU A 228 -9.07 -13.62 -1.46
CA LEU A 228 -8.48 -12.61 -0.59
C LEU A 228 -7.23 -13.16 0.10
N TYR A 229 -7.35 -14.30 0.78
CA TYR A 229 -6.26 -14.85 1.59
C TYR A 229 -5.21 -15.61 0.79
N ARG A 230 -5.47 -15.93 -0.48
CA ARG A 230 -4.43 -16.42 -1.41
C ARG A 230 -3.53 -15.29 -1.93
N ARG A 231 -4.05 -14.06 -2.04
CA ARG A 231 -3.35 -12.94 -2.67
C ARG A 231 -2.85 -11.89 -1.67
N LEU A 232 -3.65 -11.56 -0.67
CA LEU A 232 -3.38 -10.44 0.24
C LEU A 232 -2.06 -10.59 1.04
N PRO A 233 -1.68 -11.77 1.56
CA PRO A 233 -0.37 -11.93 2.21
C PRO A 233 0.79 -11.61 1.27
N PHE A 234 0.70 -12.03 0.00
CA PHE A 234 1.71 -11.73 -1.02
C PHE A 234 1.77 -10.24 -1.33
N LEU A 235 0.61 -9.59 -1.51
CA LEU A 235 0.55 -8.16 -1.79
C LEU A 235 1.05 -7.30 -0.62
N LEU A 236 0.75 -7.71 0.62
CA LEU A 236 1.27 -7.05 1.82
C LEU A 236 2.78 -7.25 1.98
N LEU A 237 3.30 -8.43 1.66
CA LEU A 237 4.74 -8.68 1.67
C LEU A 237 5.44 -7.78 0.63
N TYR A 238 4.90 -7.70 -0.59
CA TYR A 238 5.41 -6.81 -1.63
C TYR A 238 5.38 -5.35 -1.17
N LEU A 239 4.25 -4.87 -0.64
CA LEU A 239 4.15 -3.50 -0.12
C LEU A 239 5.15 -3.25 1.01
N ASN A 240 5.35 -4.21 1.91
CA ASN A 240 6.31 -4.09 2.99
C ASN A 240 7.74 -3.95 2.46
N GLU A 241 8.18 -4.81 1.54
CA GLU A 241 9.53 -4.73 0.97
C GLU A 241 9.75 -3.45 0.16
N VAL A 242 8.76 -3.01 -0.63
CA VAL A 242 8.82 -1.70 -1.31
C VAL A 242 9.00 -0.58 -0.29
N LEU A 243 8.18 -0.54 0.77
CA LEU A 243 8.29 0.49 1.79
C LEU A 243 9.61 0.42 2.57
N GLU A 244 10.15 -0.78 2.82
CA GLU A 244 11.46 -0.95 3.43
C GLU A 244 12.55 -0.31 2.57
N ILE A 245 12.60 -0.60 1.28
CA ILE A 245 13.59 -0.01 0.37
C ILE A 245 13.48 1.51 0.38
N LEU A 246 12.27 2.04 0.20
CA LEU A 246 12.00 3.46 0.08
C LEU A 246 12.30 4.22 1.37
N VAL A 247 11.80 3.74 2.51
CA VAL A 247 11.97 4.44 3.79
C VAL A 247 13.41 4.35 4.27
N PHE A 248 14.08 3.21 4.09
CA PHE A 248 15.49 3.06 4.50
C PHE A 248 16.41 3.92 3.64
N ASP A 249 16.19 3.97 2.32
CA ASP A 249 16.96 4.85 1.46
C ASP A 249 16.68 6.32 1.78
N HIS A 250 15.42 6.73 1.91
CA HIS A 250 15.04 8.12 2.16
C HIS A 250 15.59 8.64 3.50
N LEU A 251 15.44 7.86 4.57
CA LEU A 251 15.90 8.24 5.91
C LEU A 251 17.36 7.88 6.20
N LYS A 252 18.06 7.23 5.25
CA LYS A 252 19.44 6.75 5.40
C LYS A 252 19.64 5.92 6.68
N LEU A 253 18.73 4.96 6.88
CA LEU A 253 18.72 4.10 8.08
C LEU A 253 19.78 3.00 7.99
N ASP A 254 20.16 2.49 9.16
CA ASP A 254 21.15 1.42 9.29
C ASP A 254 20.61 0.07 8.77
N ASN A 255 21.49 -0.69 8.11
CA ASN A 255 21.25 -2.05 7.70
C ASN A 255 20.98 -3.00 8.89
N GLU A 256 21.52 -2.72 10.08
CA GLU A 256 21.24 -3.53 11.28
C GLU A 256 19.74 -3.56 11.59
N LEU A 257 19.08 -2.40 11.56
CA LEU A 257 17.63 -2.29 11.74
C LEU A 257 16.85 -3.05 10.67
N TYR A 258 17.34 -3.05 9.42
CA TYR A 258 16.71 -3.80 8.34
C TYR A 258 16.77 -5.30 8.62
N VAL A 259 17.94 -5.82 9.04
CA VAL A 259 18.14 -7.23 9.41
C VAL A 259 17.26 -7.63 10.60
N GLU A 260 17.08 -6.76 11.59
CA GLU A 260 16.18 -7.01 12.73
C GLU A 260 14.74 -7.23 12.27
N ARG A 261 14.21 -6.34 11.41
CA ARG A 261 12.84 -6.46 10.86
C ARG A 261 12.65 -7.72 10.03
N LEU A 262 13.67 -8.10 9.25
CA LEU A 262 13.66 -9.36 8.48
C LEU A 262 13.68 -10.59 9.39
N THR A 263 14.46 -10.54 10.46
CA THR A 263 14.55 -11.63 11.45
C THR A 263 13.21 -11.80 12.16
N GLU A 264 12.59 -10.71 12.59
CA GLU A 264 11.26 -10.72 13.19
C GLU A 264 10.22 -11.34 12.24
N ARG A 265 10.22 -10.93 10.97
CA ARG A 265 9.34 -11.49 9.93
C ARG A 265 9.56 -12.97 9.72
N ALA A 266 10.82 -13.40 9.62
CA ALA A 266 11.17 -14.80 9.43
C ALA A 266 10.71 -15.66 10.61
N ASP A 267 10.91 -15.18 11.84
CA ASP A 267 10.52 -15.90 13.05
C ASP A 267 9.01 -15.97 13.23
N PHE A 268 8.29 -14.89 12.91
CA PHE A 268 6.83 -14.93 12.85
C PHE A 268 6.33 -15.99 11.86
N PHE A 269 6.85 -16.00 10.63
CA PHE A 269 6.39 -16.98 9.63
C PHE A 269 6.76 -18.42 9.97
N LYS A 270 7.91 -18.67 10.61
CA LYS A 270 8.23 -20.01 11.13
C LYS A 270 7.21 -20.47 12.17
N GLN A 271 6.86 -19.61 13.12
CA GLN A 271 5.89 -19.92 14.17
C GLN A 271 4.48 -20.11 13.62
N ASN A 272 4.05 -19.21 12.72
CA ASN A 272 2.72 -19.27 12.11
C ASN A 272 2.56 -20.44 11.12
N ASN A 273 3.65 -20.97 10.55
CA ASN A 273 3.63 -22.18 9.72
C ASN A 273 3.65 -23.49 10.54
N ALA A 274 4.09 -23.44 11.81
CA ALA A 274 4.13 -24.60 12.70
C ALA A 274 2.80 -24.85 13.43
N CYS A 275 1.86 -23.90 13.39
CA CYS A 275 0.52 -23.97 13.97
C CYS A 275 -0.55 -24.30 12.91
#